data_AF-A0A2K9PW27-F1
#
_entry.id   AF-A0A2K9PW27-F1
#
_cell.length_a   1.000
_cell.length_b   1.000
_cell.length_c   1.000
_cell.angle_alpha   90.00
_cell.angle_beta   90.00
_cell.angle_gamma   90.00
#
_symmetry.space_group_name_H-M   'P 1'
#
loop_
_entity.id
_entity.type
_entity.pdbx_description
1 polymer ?
#
loop_
_entity_poly.entity_id
_entity_poly.type
_entity_poly.pdbx_seq_one_letter_code
_entity_poly.pdbx_strand_id
1 'polypeptide(L)'
;MRTKYYYITIIILCFVLGCSKNDDDPVPPPATVESFDPVSIEFVHEDGTGITANDCITPDEAYAIQITTTKNSSGTTKVSKIEYTINGALYSMSFSEAGTKRNPIVLVYGRNVAELSSTGTSNEVNYIEQGEFELVN
;
A
#
# COMPACT_ATOMS: atom_id res chain seq x y z
N MET A 1 -12.54 -79.57 -21.43
CA MET A 1 -11.26 -79.10 -22.02
C MET A 1 -10.92 -77.78 -21.34
N ARG A 2 -9.97 -77.71 -20.39
CA ARG A 2 -8.50 -77.58 -20.59
C ARG A 2 -8.20 -76.43 -21.57
N THR A 3 -7.59 -75.30 -21.18
CA THR A 3 -6.26 -75.16 -20.54
C THR A 3 -6.15 -73.74 -19.95
N LYS A 4 -6.07 -73.55 -18.62
CA LYS A 4 -4.87 -73.27 -17.79
C LYS A 4 -3.90 -72.20 -18.31
N TYR A 5 -3.90 -71.01 -17.70
CA TYR A 5 -2.69 -70.26 -17.31
C TYR A 5 -2.96 -69.52 -15.99
N TYR A 6 -2.45 -70.12 -14.91
CA TYR A 6 -2.19 -69.46 -13.62
C TYR A 6 -0.69 -69.19 -13.53
N TYR A 7 -0.30 -68.25 -12.65
CA TYR A 7 1.05 -67.98 -12.13
C TYR A 7 1.96 -67.21 -13.12
N ILE A 8 2.68 -66.11 -12.82
CA ILE A 8 3.39 -65.69 -11.59
C ILE A 8 3.90 -64.24 -11.76
N THR A 9 3.78 -63.42 -10.70
CA THR A 9 4.60 -62.23 -10.33
C THR A 9 4.60 -61.02 -11.28
N ILE A 10 4.43 -59.77 -10.84
CA ILE A 10 5.21 -59.12 -9.78
C ILE A 10 4.32 -58.14 -8.99
N ILE A 11 4.35 -58.36 -7.68
CA ILE A 11 4.05 -57.44 -6.59
C ILE A 11 4.89 -56.17 -6.78
N ILE A 12 4.26 -55.03 -7.07
CA ILE A 12 4.84 -53.72 -6.72
C ILE A 12 4.02 -53.17 -5.55
N LEU A 13 4.29 -53.80 -4.42
CA LEU A 13 4.14 -53.25 -3.08
C LEU A 13 5.30 -52.26 -2.89
N CYS A 14 5.15 -51.04 -3.39
CA CYS A 14 5.93 -49.92 -2.91
C CYS A 14 4.96 -48.94 -2.27
N PHE A 15 4.80 -49.13 -0.96
CA PHE A 15 4.70 -48.08 0.05
C PHE A 15 4.91 -46.67 -0.50
N VAL A 16 3.88 -46.07 -1.11
CA VAL A 16 3.66 -44.64 -0.93
C VAL A 16 2.91 -44.53 0.38
N LEU A 17 3.73 -44.61 1.43
CA LEU A 17 3.62 -43.81 2.64
C LEU A 17 2.31 -43.02 2.64
N GLY A 18 1.28 -43.60 3.25
CA GLY A 18 0.23 -42.78 3.81
C GLY A 18 0.94 -41.76 4.68
N CYS A 19 0.93 -40.50 4.25
CA CYS A 19 1.19 -39.41 5.15
C CYS A 19 0.07 -39.48 6.19
N SER A 20 0.35 -40.18 7.28
CA SER A 20 -0.24 -39.86 8.57
C SER A 20 -0.08 -38.36 8.70
N LYS A 21 -1.17 -37.62 8.53
CA LYS A 21 -1.22 -36.21 8.86
C LYS A 21 -1.00 -36.18 10.36
N ASN A 22 0.24 -35.95 10.76
CA ASN A 22 0.53 -35.46 12.10
C ASN A 22 -0.16 -34.10 12.16
N ASP A 23 -1.15 -33.99 13.04
CA ASP A 23 -1.89 -32.75 13.35
C ASP A 23 -1.02 -31.72 14.11
N ASP A 24 0.27 -31.65 13.79
CA ASP A 24 1.22 -30.68 14.34
C ASP A 24 1.58 -29.64 13.26
N ASP A 25 0.59 -29.18 12.49
CA ASP A 25 0.76 -27.95 11.73
C ASP A 25 0.96 -26.81 12.76
N PRO A 26 2.10 -26.11 12.75
CA PRO A 26 2.31 -25.00 13.66
C PRO A 26 1.20 -23.98 13.43
N VAL A 27 0.48 -23.65 14.50
CA VAL A 27 -0.56 -22.61 14.48
C VAL A 27 0.04 -21.37 13.80
N PRO A 28 -0.55 -20.89 12.68
CA PRO A 28 -0.01 -19.73 11.99
C PRO A 28 0.12 -18.56 12.98
N PRO A 29 1.22 -17.79 12.91
CA PRO A 29 1.41 -16.67 13.82
C PRO A 29 0.19 -15.76 13.78
N PRO A 30 -0.26 -15.21 14.92
CA PRO A 30 -1.41 -14.33 14.95
C PRO A 30 -1.21 -13.20 13.94
N ALA A 31 -2.23 -12.95 13.12
CA ALA A 31 -2.19 -11.88 12.13
C ALA A 31 -1.86 -10.56 12.83
N THR A 32 -0.81 -9.88 12.38
CA THR A 32 -0.47 -8.55 12.85
C THR A 32 -1.54 -7.57 12.37
N VAL A 33 -2.30 -7.01 13.29
CA VAL A 33 -3.31 -5.97 13.00
C VAL A 33 -2.67 -4.63 13.27
N GLU A 34 -2.71 -3.75 12.27
CA GLU A 34 -2.11 -2.43 12.39
C GLU A 34 -2.86 -1.55 13.40
N SER A 35 -2.11 -0.81 14.20
CA SER A 35 -2.60 0.09 15.25
C SER A 35 -3.15 1.41 14.76
N PHE A 36 -2.87 1.80 13.52
CA PHE A 36 -3.30 3.07 12.95
C PHE A 36 -3.86 2.86 11.55
N ASP A 37 -5.09 3.31 11.34
CA ASP A 37 -5.76 3.26 10.05
C ASP A 37 -5.66 4.63 9.37
N PRO A 38 -5.34 4.69 8.06
CA PRO A 38 -5.29 5.95 7.35
C PRO A 38 -6.71 6.43 7.03
N VAL A 39 -6.96 7.72 7.27
CA VAL A 39 -8.24 8.38 7.07
C VAL A 39 -8.23 9.24 5.81
N SER A 40 -7.14 9.97 5.59
CA SER A 40 -6.99 10.85 4.43
C SER A 40 -5.57 10.88 3.90
N ILE A 41 -5.46 11.24 2.62
CA ILE A 41 -4.23 11.58 1.92
C ILE A 41 -4.49 12.87 1.13
N GLU A 42 -3.62 13.87 1.27
CA GLU A 42 -3.83 15.21 0.71
C GLU A 42 -2.49 15.78 0.21
N PHE A 43 -2.53 16.49 -0.92
CA PHE A 43 -1.46 17.40 -1.30
C PHE A 43 -1.59 18.70 -0.50
N VAL A 44 -0.49 19.14 0.11
CA VAL A 44 -0.42 20.35 0.94
C VAL A 44 0.88 21.12 0.63
N HIS A 45 0.93 22.39 1.00
CA HIS A 45 2.20 23.10 1.17
C HIS A 45 3.00 22.45 2.33
N GLU A 46 4.32 22.64 2.37
CA GLU A 46 5.19 22.03 3.39
C GLU A 46 4.76 22.34 4.83
N ASP A 47 4.19 23.52 5.07
CA ASP A 47 3.67 23.96 6.36
C ASP A 47 2.35 23.26 6.76
N GLY A 48 1.71 22.55 5.84
CA GLY A 48 0.43 21.86 6.02
C GLY A 48 -0.79 22.62 5.55
N THR A 49 -0.61 23.83 4.99
CA THR A 49 -1.71 24.57 4.38
C THR A 49 -2.23 23.80 3.17
N GLY A 50 -3.55 23.63 3.09
CA GLY A 50 -4.17 22.88 2.00
C GLY A 50 -4.05 23.62 0.67
N ILE A 51 -3.80 22.87 -0.41
CA ILE A 51 -3.82 23.40 -1.77
C ILE A 51 -5.28 23.43 -2.24
N THR A 52 -5.79 24.60 -2.59
CA THR A 52 -7.13 24.77 -3.13
C THR A 52 -7.12 24.70 -4.67
N ALA A 53 -8.29 24.47 -5.28
CA ALA A 53 -8.43 24.41 -6.73
C ALA A 53 -8.05 25.71 -7.45
N ASN A 54 -7.98 26.84 -6.73
CA ASN A 54 -7.60 28.15 -7.27
C ASN A 54 -6.15 28.53 -6.95
N ASP A 55 -5.42 27.69 -6.21
CA ASP A 55 -4.04 27.99 -5.85
C ASP A 55 -3.14 27.84 -7.07
N CYS A 56 -2.26 28.80 -7.26
CA CYS A 56 -1.22 28.71 -8.27
C CYS A 56 -0.10 27.83 -7.71
N ILE A 57 0.03 26.62 -8.23
CA ILE A 57 1.15 25.74 -7.88
C ILE A 57 2.38 26.24 -8.63
N THR A 58 3.47 26.50 -7.91
CA THR A 58 4.70 27.07 -8.44
C THR A 58 5.92 26.22 -8.07
N PRO A 59 6.98 26.20 -8.90
CA PRO A 59 8.15 25.36 -8.64
C PRO A 59 9.06 25.88 -7.51
N ASP A 60 8.87 27.12 -7.06
CA ASP A 60 9.63 27.77 -5.99
C ASP A 60 9.08 27.50 -4.58
N GLU A 61 7.88 26.90 -4.50
CA GLU A 61 7.29 26.47 -3.23
C GLU A 61 7.58 25.00 -2.92
N ALA A 62 7.63 24.69 -1.62
CA ALA A 62 7.77 23.33 -1.13
C ALA A 62 6.41 22.71 -0.84
N TYR A 63 6.23 21.47 -1.30
CA TYR A 63 5.00 20.69 -1.15
C TYR A 63 5.23 19.39 -0.39
N ALA A 64 4.16 18.85 0.18
CA ALA A 64 4.19 17.58 0.89
C ALA A 64 2.93 16.75 0.62
N ILE A 65 3.06 15.43 0.79
CA ILE A 65 1.91 14.55 1.03
C ILE A 65 1.63 14.51 2.52
N GLN A 66 0.40 14.85 2.88
CA GLN A 66 -0.13 14.76 4.23
C GLN A 66 -1.01 13.52 4.37
N ILE A 67 -0.71 12.67 5.35
CA ILE A 67 -1.55 11.52 5.70
C ILE A 67 -2.02 11.70 7.14
N THR A 68 -3.33 11.58 7.34
CA THR A 68 -3.95 11.57 8.66
C THR A 68 -4.41 10.17 9.01
N THR A 69 -4.13 9.75 10.24
CA THR A 69 -4.48 8.42 10.76
C THR A 69 -5.31 8.50 12.04
N THR A 70 -6.13 7.48 12.26
CA THR A 70 -6.87 7.27 13.51
C THR A 70 -6.41 5.99 14.19
N LYS A 71 -6.61 5.91 15.52
CA LYS A 71 -6.28 4.71 16.28
C LYS A 71 -7.23 3.56 15.91
N ASN A 72 -6.67 2.44 15.46
CA ASN A 72 -7.39 1.17 15.34
C ASN A 72 -7.45 0.51 16.72
N SER A 73 -8.65 0.32 17.27
CA SER A 73 -8.83 -0.30 18.60
C SER A 73 -8.47 -1.79 18.63
N SER A 74 -8.44 -2.46 17.48
CA SER A 74 -8.06 -3.87 17.35
C SER A 74 -6.59 -4.06 17.02
N GLY A 75 -5.84 -2.98 16.76
CA GLY A 75 -4.46 -3.06 16.37
C GLY A 75 -3.51 -3.45 17.50
N THR A 76 -2.50 -4.22 17.15
CA THR A 76 -1.55 -4.83 18.09
C THR A 76 -0.11 -4.33 17.88
N THR A 77 0.15 -3.59 16.80
CA THR A 77 1.48 -3.07 16.48
C THR A 77 1.81 -1.80 17.28
N LYS A 78 3.08 -1.59 17.63
CA LYS A 78 3.53 -0.31 18.22
C LYS A 78 3.67 0.79 17.17
N VAL A 79 4.02 0.39 15.95
CA VAL A 79 4.21 1.27 14.80
C VAL A 79 3.47 0.66 13.62
N SER A 80 2.66 1.46 12.94
CA SER A 80 2.01 1.07 11.69
C SER A 80 2.66 1.69 10.49
N LYS A 81 2.84 0.88 9.45
CA LYS A 81 3.34 1.32 8.15
C LYS A 81 2.15 1.55 7.23
N ILE A 82 1.94 2.80 6.83
CA ILE A 82 0.93 3.18 5.85
C ILE A 82 1.60 3.26 4.49
N GLU A 83 1.15 2.43 3.56
CA GLU A 83 1.64 2.42 2.18
C GLU A 83 0.73 3.28 1.28
N TYR A 84 1.34 4.07 0.42
CA TYR A 84 0.65 4.97 -0.49
C TYR A 84 1.46 5.11 -1.78
N THR A 85 0.79 5.52 -2.86
CA THR A 85 1.48 5.82 -4.11
C THR A 85 1.44 7.31 -4.42
N ILE A 86 2.45 7.79 -5.13
CA ILE A 86 2.45 9.10 -5.80
C ILE A 86 2.78 8.85 -7.25
N ASN A 87 1.87 9.19 -8.16
CA ASN A 87 2.02 8.95 -9.60
C ASN A 87 2.37 7.48 -9.92
N GLY A 88 1.83 6.55 -9.14
CA GLY A 88 2.07 5.11 -9.24
C GLY A 88 3.37 4.60 -8.60
N ALA A 89 4.27 5.47 -8.15
CA ALA A 89 5.45 5.07 -7.38
C ALA A 89 5.08 4.78 -5.92
N LEU A 90 5.54 3.65 -5.37
CA LEU A 90 5.19 3.20 -4.02
C LEU A 90 6.06 3.87 -2.95
N TYR A 91 5.40 4.38 -1.91
CA TYR A 91 5.97 5.00 -0.74
C TYR A 91 5.38 4.41 0.54
N SER A 92 5.99 4.74 1.68
CA SER A 92 5.43 4.39 2.97
C SER A 92 5.75 5.39 4.05
N MET A 93 4.86 5.52 5.03
CA MET A 93 5.00 6.40 6.18
C MET A 93 4.66 5.65 7.47
N SER A 94 5.51 5.79 8.48
CA SER A 94 5.36 5.08 9.76
C SER A 94 4.69 5.95 10.82
N PHE A 95 3.69 5.40 11.53
CA PHE A 95 2.95 6.06 12.60
C PHE A 95 3.10 5.29 13.91
N SER A 96 3.50 5.99 14.98
CA SER A 96 3.57 5.46 16.36
C SER A 96 2.46 6.01 17.25
N GLU A 97 1.71 6.98 16.75
CA GLU A 97 0.57 7.63 17.38
C GLU A 97 -0.41 8.07 16.28
N ALA A 98 -1.68 8.27 16.64
CA ALA A 98 -2.69 8.78 15.72
C ALA A 98 -2.43 10.26 15.46
N GLY A 99 -2.85 10.72 14.28
CA GLY A 99 -2.68 12.11 13.86
C GLY A 99 -2.10 12.21 12.47
N THR A 100 -1.47 13.34 12.19
CA THR A 100 -1.07 13.75 10.85
C THR A 100 0.44 13.76 10.72
N LYS A 101 0.94 13.22 9.61
CA LYS A 101 2.35 13.33 9.22
C LYS A 101 2.46 13.77 7.78
N ARG A 102 3.60 14.39 7.47
CA ARG A 102 3.92 14.92 6.15
C ARG A 102 5.21 14.32 5.62
N ASN A 103 5.24 14.04 4.32
CA ASN A 103 6.44 13.70 3.58
C ASN A 103 6.64 14.72 2.45
N PRO A 104 7.76 15.45 2.43
CA PRO A 104 8.08 16.38 1.34
C PRO A 104 8.11 15.68 -0.02
N ILE A 105 7.64 16.38 -1.05
CA ILE A 105 7.59 15.87 -2.43
C ILE A 105 7.99 16.94 -3.42
N VAL A 106 8.27 16.50 -4.65
CA VAL A 106 8.37 17.37 -5.82
C VAL A 106 7.22 17.01 -6.74
N LEU A 107 6.41 18.00 -7.10
CA LEU A 107 5.33 17.81 -8.07
C LEU A 107 5.92 17.71 -9.49
N VAL A 108 5.34 16.85 -10.31
CA VAL A 108 5.69 16.79 -11.74
C VAL A 108 4.73 17.64 -12.55
N TYR A 109 5.18 18.16 -13.70
CA TYR A 109 4.30 18.91 -14.60
C TYR A 109 3.08 18.06 -15.01
N GLY A 110 1.91 18.68 -14.96
CA GLY A 110 0.61 18.06 -15.21
C GLY A 110 -0.02 17.44 -13.97
N ARG A 111 -0.78 16.36 -14.17
CA ARG A 111 -1.58 15.73 -13.13
C ARG A 111 -0.72 14.92 -12.18
N ASN A 112 -0.81 15.23 -10.89
CA ASN A 112 -0.24 14.47 -9.79
C ASN A 112 -1.35 13.77 -9.02
N VAL A 113 -1.19 12.48 -8.73
CA VAL A 113 -2.18 11.67 -8.00
C VAL A 113 -1.48 10.97 -6.85
N ALA A 114 -2.07 11.08 -5.65
CA ALA A 114 -1.65 10.35 -4.48
C ALA A 114 -2.78 9.42 -4.02
N GLU A 115 -2.46 8.17 -3.68
CA GLU A 115 -3.47 7.15 -3.32
C GLU A 115 -3.01 6.29 -2.15
N LEU A 116 -3.89 6.08 -1.17
CA LEU A 116 -3.69 5.13 -0.07
C LEU A 116 -3.86 3.69 -0.57
N SER A 117 -2.84 2.85 -0.38
CA SER A 117 -2.83 1.49 -0.96
C SER A 117 -3.84 0.55 -0.29
N SER A 118 -4.20 0.79 0.97
CA SER A 118 -5.12 -0.06 1.73
C SER A 118 -6.60 0.24 1.44
N THR A 119 -6.94 1.48 1.10
CA THR A 119 -8.34 1.93 0.95
C THR A 119 -8.68 2.39 -0.47
N GLY A 120 -7.68 2.69 -1.31
CA GLY A 120 -7.87 3.32 -2.61
C GLY A 120 -8.30 4.79 -2.53
N THR A 121 -8.31 5.39 -1.32
CA THR A 121 -8.61 6.81 -1.16
C THR A 121 -7.52 7.63 -1.84
N SER A 122 -7.92 8.54 -2.74
CA SER A 122 -6.99 9.33 -3.54
C SER A 122 -7.24 10.82 -3.45
N ASN A 123 -6.19 11.61 -3.72
CA ASN A 123 -6.25 13.04 -3.93
C ASN A 123 -5.40 13.41 -5.16
N GLU A 124 -5.79 14.47 -5.87
CA GLU A 124 -5.08 14.91 -7.06
C GLU A 124 -4.89 16.42 -7.09
N VAL A 125 -3.76 16.85 -7.66
CA VAL A 125 -3.47 18.24 -7.98
C VAL A 125 -2.89 18.31 -9.39
N ASN A 126 -3.15 19.42 -10.10
CA ASN A 126 -2.64 19.61 -11.45
C ASN A 126 -1.67 20.79 -11.47
N TYR A 127 -0.39 20.49 -11.66
CA TYR A 127 0.65 21.51 -11.76
C TYR A 127 0.80 21.95 -13.22
N ILE A 128 0.61 23.24 -13.48
CA ILE A 128 0.84 23.84 -14.79
C ILE A 128 1.76 25.04 -14.57
N GLU A 129 2.92 25.04 -15.22
CA GLU A 129 3.76 26.25 -15.32
C GLU A 129 2.98 27.33 -16.05
N GLN A 130 2.72 28.45 -15.36
CA GLN A 130 2.19 29.63 -16.02
C GLN A 130 3.34 30.31 -16.75
N GLY A 131 3.23 30.39 -18.07
CA GLY A 131 4.21 31.09 -18.90
C GLY A 131 4.24 32.59 -18.59
N GLU A 132 5.37 33.22 -18.90
CA GLU A 132 5.50 34.68 -18.93
C GLU A 132 4.46 35.26 -19.90
N PHE A 133 3.49 36.01 -19.39
CA PHE A 133 2.55 36.74 -20.24
C PHE A 133 3.26 37.99 -20.78
N GLU A 134 3.47 38.07 -22.09
CA GLU A 134 3.84 39.33 -22.72
C GLU A 134 2.62 40.25 -22.81
N LEU A 135 2.72 41.44 -22.19
CA LEU A 135 1.76 42.52 -22.42
C LEU A 135 1.96 43.06 -23.84
N VAL A 136 1.03 42.72 -24.74
CA VAL A 136 0.99 43.31 -26.07
C VAL A 136 0.45 44.73 -25.93
N ASN A 137 1.34 45.73 -25.99
CA ASN A 137 1.01 47.15 -26.03
C ASN A 137 0.62 47.61 -27.44
#